data_AF-A0A2K1PEQ7-F1
#
_entry.id   AF-A0A2K1PEQ7-F1
#
_cell.length_a   1.000
_cell.length_b   1.000
_cell.length_c   1.000
_cell.angle_alpha   90.00
_cell.angle_beta   90.00
_cell.angle_gamma   90.00
#
_symmetry.space_group_name_H-M   'P 1'
#
loop_
_entity.id
_entity.type
_entity.pdbx_description
1 polymer ?
#
loop_
_entity_poly.entity_id
_entity_poly.type
_entity_poly.pdbx_seq_one_letter_code
_entity_poly.pdbx_strand_id
1 'polypeptide(L)'
;MNKIRKPIIFITLFSSLIFFFYAFYIDYQNSKNYSILPTEDQLNSVQKSGYNFMAYNQYAILKDFESQGFKEDQSFLRELSNQYDYVLVVEFSDFDKYFTEIKDKLDKDILNNMRYVHYIKSGEIDKFDDQMIVQRFHRALKERKIRYFLFPDHPRTPELMRLVQKDLGTPVTIDSIKYYSPTVIFLWVGFGLITMNLFVYIPLFSILYILAFFFLYNWSFTLAATLFSIIIFFRISKNNLLKIIGYALLFGVLVYMSAYNSLFIFKLNNVRGVKILLLVLPLLVLLKAFMDFTGFKFSKFNISESFKKVKEFKFNKSDVLLLIFVAFAGIIYVVRSSNWAFVTNFERRARDALERALIARPRTKELISYLFYYTTPLSGRRFIWDFFKALLPVSILDTFLHIHTPLNLSVLRTINGFLVSLLLLLVIILIENMYRKFIHSGQEPYKQEENIREENSTAEEGIE
;
A
#
# COMPACT_ATOMS: atom_id res chain seq x y z
N MET A 1 -28.80 -14.26 -8.57
CA MET A 1 -27.43 -13.71 -8.39
C MET A 1 -26.33 -14.80 -8.43
N ASN A 2 -26.40 -15.90 -7.67
CA ASN A 2 -25.32 -16.92 -7.67
C ASN A 2 -25.01 -17.56 -9.04
N LYS A 3 -26.03 -17.76 -9.90
CA LYS A 3 -25.84 -18.27 -11.27
C LYS A 3 -25.00 -17.34 -12.17
N ILE A 4 -25.03 -16.03 -11.91
CA ILE A 4 -24.33 -15.00 -12.71
C ILE A 4 -22.94 -14.68 -12.11
N ARG A 5 -22.70 -15.03 -10.84
CA ARG A 5 -21.45 -14.73 -10.15
C ARG A 5 -20.23 -15.42 -10.77
N LYS A 6 -20.33 -16.73 -11.03
CA LYS A 6 -19.23 -17.51 -11.62
C LYS A 6 -18.79 -16.97 -12.99
N PRO A 7 -19.69 -16.72 -13.97
CA PRO A 7 -19.27 -16.19 -15.26
C PRO A 7 -18.66 -14.79 -15.14
N ILE A 8 -19.18 -13.91 -14.27
CA ILE A 8 -18.60 -12.57 -14.06
C ILE A 8 -17.19 -12.67 -13.49
N ILE A 9 -16.95 -13.53 -12.49
CA ILE A 9 -15.59 -13.75 -11.95
C ILE A 9 -14.66 -14.32 -13.02
N PHE A 10 -15.13 -15.23 -13.87
CA PHE A 10 -14.33 -15.78 -14.97
C PHE A 10 -13.93 -14.70 -15.98
N ILE A 11 -14.88 -13.88 -16.44
CA ILE A 11 -14.62 -12.74 -17.34
C ILE A 11 -13.65 -11.77 -16.68
N THR A 12 -13.82 -11.52 -15.38
CA THR A 12 -12.95 -10.65 -14.59
C THR A 12 -11.52 -11.18 -14.57
N LEU A 13 -11.34 -12.47 -14.32
CA LEU A 13 -10.02 -13.11 -14.27
C LEU A 13 -9.33 -13.06 -15.64
N PHE A 14 -10.06 -13.41 -16.70
CA PHE A 14 -9.54 -13.37 -18.06
C PHE A 14 -9.13 -11.96 -18.48
N SER A 15 -9.98 -10.96 -18.23
CA SER A 15 -9.68 -9.55 -18.54
C SER A 15 -8.51 -9.01 -17.72
N SER A 16 -8.41 -9.42 -16.45
CA SER A 16 -7.29 -9.05 -15.57
C SER A 16 -5.96 -9.62 -16.07
N LEU A 17 -5.96 -10.83 -16.64
CA LEU A 17 -4.77 -11.45 -17.21
C LEU A 17 -4.30 -10.71 -18.48
N ILE A 18 -5.22 -10.40 -19.39
CA ILE A 18 -4.91 -9.59 -20.59
C ILE A 18 -4.33 -8.23 -20.16
N PHE A 19 -4.99 -7.57 -19.22
CA PHE A 19 -4.54 -6.29 -18.70
C PHE A 19 -3.17 -6.38 -18.03
N PHE A 20 -2.87 -7.47 -17.31
CA PHE A 20 -1.58 -7.65 -16.65
C PHE A 20 -0.41 -7.61 -17.65
N PHE A 21 -0.50 -8.37 -18.75
CA PHE A 21 0.54 -8.37 -19.78
C PHE A 21 0.64 -7.02 -20.51
N TYR A 22 -0.50 -6.38 -20.77
CA TYR A 22 -0.51 -5.04 -21.35
C TYR A 22 0.17 -4.02 -20.44
N ALA A 23 -0.20 -3.98 -19.16
CA ALA A 23 0.37 -3.07 -18.19
C ALA A 23 1.87 -3.31 -18.00
N PHE A 24 2.29 -4.58 -17.95
CA PHE A 24 3.70 -4.97 -17.91
C PHE A 24 4.49 -4.40 -19.09
N TYR A 25 3.96 -4.52 -20.32
CA TYR A 25 4.61 -3.96 -21.50
C TYR A 25 4.77 -2.44 -21.41
N ILE A 26 3.71 -1.72 -21.04
CA ILE A 26 3.75 -0.25 -20.89
C ILE A 26 4.72 0.17 -19.79
N ASP A 27 4.69 -0.49 -18.63
CA ASP A 27 5.60 -0.21 -17.51
C ASP A 27 7.06 -0.52 -17.88
N TYR A 28 7.32 -1.59 -18.63
CA TYR A 28 8.64 -1.94 -19.13
C TYR A 28 9.19 -0.87 -20.07
N GLN A 29 8.40 -0.42 -21.06
CA GLN A 29 8.84 0.64 -21.97
C GLN A 29 9.16 1.95 -21.23
N ASN A 30 8.37 2.29 -20.21
CA ASN A 30 8.58 3.48 -19.38
C ASN A 30 9.64 3.33 -18.28
N SER A 31 10.37 2.21 -18.22
CA SER A 31 11.43 1.98 -17.22
C SER A 31 12.72 1.39 -17.82
N LYS A 32 12.81 1.35 -19.16
CA LYS A 32 13.95 0.77 -19.89
C LYS A 32 15.19 1.67 -19.90
N ASN A 33 15.00 2.98 -20.06
CA ASN A 33 16.06 3.97 -20.23
C ASN A 33 15.80 5.22 -19.38
N TYR A 34 16.89 5.91 -19.08
CA TYR A 34 16.92 7.09 -18.22
C TYR A 34 18.00 8.06 -18.72
N SER A 35 17.91 9.31 -18.29
CA SER A 35 18.87 10.38 -18.59
C SER A 35 19.34 11.02 -17.30
N ILE A 36 20.63 11.36 -17.26
CA ILE A 36 21.22 12.16 -16.18
C ILE A 36 21.39 13.57 -16.75
N LEU A 37 20.78 14.54 -16.07
CA LEU A 37 20.89 15.95 -16.40
C LEU A 37 22.25 16.48 -15.93
N PRO A 38 22.71 17.62 -16.48
CA PRO A 38 23.82 18.37 -15.90
C PRO A 38 23.60 18.61 -14.41
N THR A 39 24.68 18.76 -13.65
CA THR A 39 24.60 19.09 -12.23
C THR A 39 23.94 20.44 -12.05
N GLU A 40 23.38 20.67 -10.86
CA GLU A 40 22.55 21.86 -10.60
C GLU A 40 23.25 23.20 -10.91
N ASP A 41 24.55 23.30 -10.63
CA ASP A 41 25.41 24.45 -10.92
C ASP A 41 25.62 24.73 -12.42
N GLN A 42 25.37 23.73 -13.26
CA GLN A 42 25.54 23.80 -14.72
C GLN A 42 24.25 24.18 -15.45
N LEU A 43 23.12 24.26 -14.75
CA LEU A 43 21.82 24.57 -15.33
C LEU A 43 21.62 26.10 -15.44
N ASN A 44 21.04 26.54 -16.55
CA ASN A 44 20.73 27.95 -16.75
C ASN A 44 19.54 28.36 -15.89
N SER A 45 19.76 29.24 -14.91
CA SER A 45 18.67 29.84 -14.13
C SER A 45 17.95 30.91 -14.95
N VAL A 46 16.62 30.81 -14.99
CA VAL A 46 15.72 31.74 -15.69
C VAL A 46 14.76 32.34 -14.68
N GLN A 47 14.69 33.67 -14.66
CA GLN A 47 13.70 34.41 -13.88
C GLN A 47 12.66 35.02 -14.82
N LYS A 48 11.39 34.69 -14.61
CA LYS A 48 10.29 35.19 -15.45
C LYS A 48 9.03 35.37 -14.62
N SER A 49 8.42 36.56 -14.72
CA SER A 49 7.16 36.88 -14.03
C SER A 49 7.21 36.63 -12.51
N GLY A 50 8.36 36.87 -11.89
CA GLY A 50 8.60 36.62 -10.46
C GLY A 50 8.84 35.15 -10.08
N TYR A 51 8.80 34.22 -11.04
CA TYR A 51 9.15 32.81 -10.82
C TYR A 51 10.59 32.54 -11.25
N ASN A 52 11.26 31.70 -10.47
CA ASN A 52 12.59 31.19 -10.79
C ASN A 52 12.49 29.73 -11.20
N PHE A 53 13.12 29.36 -12.30
CA PHE A 53 13.19 27.98 -12.76
C PHE A 53 14.49 27.75 -13.53
N MET A 54 14.90 26.49 -13.67
CA MET A 54 16.08 26.14 -14.46
C MET A 54 15.66 25.67 -15.85
N ALA A 55 16.45 25.97 -16.88
CA ALA A 55 16.20 25.53 -18.24
C ALA A 55 17.37 24.70 -18.78
N TYR A 56 17.05 23.62 -19.48
CA TYR A 56 18.02 22.78 -20.18
C TYR A 56 17.42 22.25 -21.48
N ASN A 57 18.02 22.59 -22.62
CA ASN A 57 17.46 22.34 -23.95
C ASN A 57 15.99 22.81 -24.03
N GLN A 58 15.06 21.94 -24.40
CA GLN A 58 13.61 22.20 -24.47
C GLN A 58 12.87 21.76 -23.19
N TYR A 59 13.53 21.80 -22.04
CA TYR A 59 12.96 21.40 -20.74
C TYR A 59 13.04 22.54 -19.73
N ALA A 60 11.94 22.78 -19.03
CA ALA A 60 11.90 23.61 -17.82
C ALA A 60 11.98 22.72 -16.59
N ILE A 61 12.71 23.13 -15.56
CA ILE A 61 12.94 22.36 -14.34
C ILE A 61 12.53 23.24 -13.15
N LEU A 62 11.50 22.80 -12.43
CA LEU A 62 10.93 23.50 -11.28
C LEU A 62 11.36 22.81 -10.00
N LYS A 63 12.17 23.53 -9.21
CA LYS A 63 12.69 23.10 -7.91
C LYS A 63 12.15 24.02 -6.82
N ASP A 64 12.59 25.28 -6.84
CA ASP A 64 12.17 26.31 -5.91
C ASP A 64 10.97 27.05 -6.49
N PHE A 65 9.95 27.30 -5.68
CA PHE A 65 8.72 27.92 -6.16
C PHE A 65 8.03 28.69 -5.05
N GLU A 66 7.84 29.98 -5.28
CA GLU A 66 7.05 30.85 -4.43
C GLU A 66 5.72 31.09 -5.12
N SER A 67 4.63 30.59 -4.52
CA SER A 67 3.28 30.76 -5.07
C SER A 67 2.89 32.24 -5.02
N GLN A 68 2.41 32.76 -6.14
CA GLN A 68 1.85 34.12 -6.21
C GLN A 68 0.32 34.13 -6.20
N GLY A 69 -0.30 32.94 -6.08
CA GLY A 69 -1.74 32.73 -6.18
C GLY A 69 -2.06 31.69 -7.24
N PHE A 70 -3.06 30.84 -6.96
CA PHE A 70 -3.35 29.68 -7.81
C PHE A 70 -3.63 30.05 -9.28
N LYS A 71 -4.26 31.20 -9.56
CA LYS A 71 -4.60 31.61 -10.93
C LYS A 71 -3.34 32.02 -11.70
N GLU A 72 -2.48 32.80 -11.05
CA GLU A 72 -1.21 33.28 -11.55
C GLU A 72 -0.26 32.10 -11.79
N ASP A 73 -0.17 31.20 -10.81
CA ASP A 73 0.64 29.97 -10.89
C ASP A 73 0.14 29.08 -12.03
N GLN A 74 -1.18 28.88 -12.17
CA GLN A 74 -1.75 28.09 -13.27
C GLN A 74 -1.45 28.70 -14.64
N SER A 75 -1.53 30.03 -14.78
CA SER A 75 -1.18 30.74 -16.01
C SER A 75 0.30 30.56 -16.36
N PHE A 76 1.19 30.70 -15.37
CA PHE A 76 2.62 30.48 -15.54
C PHE A 76 2.95 29.03 -15.94
N LEU A 77 2.37 28.04 -15.27
CA LEU A 77 2.57 26.64 -15.60
C LEU A 77 2.05 26.30 -17.00
N ARG A 78 0.94 26.93 -17.42
CA ARG A 78 0.40 26.82 -18.78
C ARG A 78 1.35 27.42 -19.82
N GLU A 79 1.90 28.60 -19.56
CA GLU A 79 2.91 29.21 -20.41
C GLU A 79 4.13 28.31 -20.58
N LEU A 80 4.68 27.78 -19.48
CA LEU A 80 5.79 26.82 -19.55
C LEU A 80 5.42 25.57 -20.34
N SER A 81 4.23 25.02 -20.14
CA SER A 81 3.78 23.82 -20.85
C SER A 81 3.64 24.03 -22.36
N ASN A 82 3.43 25.27 -22.82
CA ASN A 82 3.37 25.59 -24.24
C ASN A 82 4.74 25.88 -24.85
N GLN A 83 5.69 26.35 -24.04
CA GLN A 83 7.03 26.75 -24.49
C GLN A 83 8.03 25.59 -24.50
N TYR A 84 7.88 24.64 -23.57
CA TYR A 84 8.82 23.53 -23.35
C TYR A 84 8.16 22.19 -23.67
N ASP A 85 8.97 21.23 -24.15
CA ASP A 85 8.51 19.85 -24.42
C ASP A 85 8.02 19.17 -23.14
N TYR A 86 8.76 19.36 -22.04
CA TYR A 86 8.36 18.93 -20.72
C TYR A 86 8.74 19.94 -19.63
N VAL A 87 7.87 20.04 -18.63
CA VAL A 87 8.12 20.71 -17.36
C VAL A 87 8.45 19.65 -16.31
N LEU A 88 9.69 19.67 -15.79
CA LEU A 88 10.24 18.71 -14.85
C LEU A 88 10.04 19.18 -13.41
N VAL A 89 9.33 18.39 -12.62
CA VAL A 89 9.08 18.61 -11.19
C VAL A 89 10.15 17.90 -10.38
N VAL A 90 10.97 18.66 -9.65
CA VAL A 90 12.07 18.10 -8.86
C VAL A 90 11.53 17.45 -7.59
N GLU A 91 11.71 16.13 -7.45
CA GLU A 91 11.24 15.43 -6.25
C GLU A 91 11.87 15.99 -4.97
N PHE A 92 11.04 16.07 -3.92
CA PHE A 92 11.42 16.57 -2.58
C PHE A 92 11.78 18.07 -2.53
N SER A 93 11.48 18.83 -3.58
CA SER A 93 11.63 20.28 -3.60
C SER A 93 10.40 21.00 -3.02
N ASP A 94 10.50 22.32 -2.87
CA ASP A 94 9.38 23.16 -2.44
C ASP A 94 8.26 23.15 -3.49
N PHE A 95 8.62 23.15 -4.78
CA PHE A 95 7.65 22.97 -5.84
C PHE A 95 6.95 21.61 -5.81
N ASP A 96 7.63 20.48 -5.54
CA ASP A 96 6.95 19.17 -5.42
C ASP A 96 5.90 19.17 -4.30
N LYS A 97 6.21 19.81 -3.17
CA LYS A 97 5.26 19.99 -2.07
C LYS A 97 4.05 20.79 -2.52
N TYR A 98 4.27 21.96 -3.14
CA TYR A 98 3.19 22.80 -3.64
C TYR A 98 2.37 22.10 -4.74
N PHE A 99 3.03 21.52 -5.73
CA PHE A 99 2.44 20.75 -6.83
C PHE A 99 1.56 19.61 -6.31
N THR A 100 1.98 18.92 -5.25
CA THR A 100 1.17 17.87 -4.62
C THR A 100 -0.18 18.38 -4.10
N GLU A 101 -0.26 19.64 -3.67
CA GLU A 101 -1.48 20.28 -3.19
C GLU A 101 -2.40 20.72 -4.33
N ILE A 102 -1.83 21.19 -5.45
CA ILE A 102 -2.58 21.82 -6.54
C ILE A 102 -2.84 20.93 -7.76
N LYS A 103 -2.08 19.86 -7.99
CA LYS A 103 -2.11 19.11 -9.26
C LYS A 103 -3.48 18.50 -9.60
N ASP A 104 -4.31 18.21 -8.62
CA ASP A 104 -5.67 17.70 -8.86
C ASP A 104 -6.64 18.78 -9.36
N LYS A 105 -6.27 20.06 -9.24
CA LYS A 105 -7.03 21.22 -9.73
C LYS A 105 -6.49 21.77 -11.06
N LEU A 106 -5.28 21.35 -11.45
CA LEU A 106 -4.67 21.78 -12.71
C LEU A 106 -5.36 21.12 -13.90
N ASP A 107 -5.37 21.85 -15.01
CA ASP A 107 -5.92 21.35 -16.26
C ASP A 107 -5.08 20.18 -16.80
N LYS A 108 -5.77 19.22 -17.45
CA LYS A 108 -5.14 17.99 -17.93
C LYS A 108 -4.05 18.24 -18.98
N ASP A 109 -4.19 19.28 -19.79
CA ASP A 109 -3.21 19.69 -20.79
C ASP A 109 -1.89 20.13 -20.15
N ILE A 110 -1.95 20.94 -19.09
CA ILE A 110 -0.77 21.32 -18.29
C ILE A 110 -0.10 20.06 -17.73
N LEU A 111 -0.89 19.19 -17.09
CA LEU A 111 -0.36 17.97 -16.46
C LEU A 111 0.27 17.02 -17.49
N ASN A 112 -0.28 16.90 -18.69
CA ASN A 112 0.26 15.98 -19.71
C ASN A 112 1.70 16.33 -20.13
N ASN A 113 2.10 17.61 -20.05
CA ASN A 113 3.45 18.09 -20.31
C ASN A 113 4.35 18.11 -19.05
N MET A 114 3.90 17.59 -17.92
CA MET A 114 4.70 17.52 -16.70
C MET A 114 5.29 16.14 -16.45
N ARG A 115 6.54 16.06 -16.01
CA ARG A 115 7.19 14.82 -15.57
C ARG A 115 7.99 15.07 -14.29
N TYR A 116 8.26 14.04 -13.51
CA TYR A 116 9.17 14.19 -12.36
C TYR A 116 10.62 14.00 -12.79
N VAL A 117 11.52 14.70 -12.09
CA VAL A 117 12.95 14.42 -12.06
C VAL A 117 13.32 13.96 -10.65
N HIS A 118 14.03 12.84 -10.55
CA HIS A 118 14.47 12.33 -9.27
C HIS A 118 15.70 13.11 -8.82
N TYR A 119 15.65 13.60 -7.59
CA TYR A 119 16.71 14.39 -6.97
C TYR A 119 16.97 13.87 -5.56
N ILE A 120 18.22 14.01 -5.11
CA ILE A 120 18.62 13.72 -3.74
C ILE A 120 19.30 14.96 -3.15
N LYS A 121 18.85 15.39 -1.97
CA LYS A 121 19.42 16.58 -1.30
C LYS A 121 20.84 16.28 -0.82
N SER A 122 21.74 17.27 -0.86
CA SER A 122 23.12 17.12 -0.34
C SER A 122 23.14 16.60 1.10
N GLY A 123 22.29 17.16 1.98
CA GLY A 123 22.17 16.68 3.36
C GLY A 123 21.57 15.27 3.54
N GLU A 124 21.00 14.65 2.49
CA GLU A 124 20.72 13.21 2.49
C GLU A 124 21.93 12.39 2.04
N ILE A 125 22.74 12.89 1.11
CA ILE A 125 23.99 12.24 0.69
C ILE A 125 24.90 12.05 1.90
N ASP A 126 25.02 13.06 2.76
CA ASP A 126 25.84 12.99 3.99
C ASP A 126 25.37 11.92 4.98
N LYS A 127 24.07 11.59 4.98
CA LYS A 127 23.45 10.69 5.96
C LYS A 127 23.49 9.22 5.56
N PHE A 128 23.61 8.93 4.27
CA PHE A 128 23.44 7.60 3.72
C PHE A 128 24.68 7.14 2.96
N ASP A 129 24.94 5.84 3.01
CA ASP A 129 25.99 5.22 2.19
C ASP A 129 25.61 5.25 0.69
N ASP A 130 26.62 5.10 -0.16
CA ASP A 130 26.44 5.18 -1.62
C ASP A 130 25.44 4.13 -2.14
N GLN A 131 25.42 2.93 -1.57
CA GLN A 131 24.52 1.86 -2.01
C GLN A 131 23.05 2.20 -1.72
N MET A 132 22.76 2.74 -0.53
CA MET A 132 21.42 3.21 -0.18
C MET A 132 20.95 4.33 -1.11
N ILE A 133 21.85 5.22 -1.51
CA ILE A 133 21.56 6.31 -2.45
C ILE A 133 21.28 5.75 -3.84
N VAL A 134 22.16 4.89 -4.38
CA VAL A 134 21.99 4.24 -5.69
C VAL A 134 20.67 3.47 -5.75
N GLN A 135 20.28 2.77 -4.68
CA GLN A 135 18.99 2.08 -4.60
C GLN A 135 17.78 3.03 -4.66
N ARG A 136 17.90 4.30 -4.25
CA ARG A 136 16.84 5.31 -4.46
C ARG A 136 16.66 5.64 -5.94
N PHE A 137 17.75 5.77 -6.70
CA PHE A 137 17.69 5.95 -8.15
C PHE A 137 17.12 4.71 -8.85
N HIS A 138 17.50 3.50 -8.42
CA HIS A 138 16.92 2.27 -8.92
C HIS A 138 15.39 2.24 -8.72
N ARG A 139 14.91 2.60 -7.52
CA ARG A 139 13.47 2.71 -7.25
C ARG A 139 12.79 3.84 -8.01
N ALA A 140 13.47 4.97 -8.21
CA ALA A 140 12.96 6.06 -9.03
C ALA A 140 12.61 5.58 -10.45
N LEU A 141 13.53 4.85 -11.09
CA LEU A 141 13.32 4.32 -12.43
C LEU A 141 12.35 3.13 -12.46
N LYS A 142 12.63 2.09 -11.68
CA LYS A 142 11.93 0.80 -11.78
C LYS A 142 10.58 0.80 -11.07
N GLU A 143 10.43 1.50 -9.95
CA GLU A 143 9.16 1.52 -9.20
C GLU A 143 8.30 2.75 -9.49
N ARG A 144 8.90 3.89 -9.85
CA ARG A 144 8.18 5.15 -10.04
C ARG A 144 8.20 5.67 -11.48
N LYS A 145 8.94 5.02 -12.38
CA LYS A 145 9.07 5.41 -13.81
C LYS A 145 9.59 6.84 -14.00
N ILE A 146 10.40 7.30 -13.06
CA ILE A 146 11.10 8.58 -13.14
C ILE A 146 12.39 8.34 -13.93
N ARG A 147 12.48 8.98 -15.10
CA ARG A 147 13.54 8.72 -16.08
C ARG A 147 14.56 9.84 -16.19
N TYR A 148 14.33 10.95 -15.49
CA TYR A 148 15.23 12.07 -15.42
C TYR A 148 15.88 12.09 -14.03
N PHE A 149 17.21 12.15 -13.98
CA PHE A 149 17.97 12.21 -12.74
C PHE A 149 18.76 13.50 -12.66
N LEU A 150 18.65 14.19 -11.52
CA LEU A 150 19.39 15.40 -11.21
C LEU A 150 20.21 15.18 -9.95
N PHE A 151 21.47 15.60 -9.97
CA PHE A 151 22.37 15.52 -8.84
C PHE A 151 22.73 16.92 -8.33
N PRO A 152 22.85 17.10 -7.01
CA PRO A 152 23.39 18.34 -6.45
C PRO A 152 24.89 18.45 -6.73
N ASP A 153 25.41 19.67 -6.62
CA ASP A 153 26.83 19.89 -6.45
C ASP A 153 27.27 19.32 -5.09
N HIS A 154 28.07 18.25 -5.13
CA HIS A 154 28.54 17.54 -3.95
C HIS A 154 29.79 16.69 -4.28
N PRO A 155 30.80 16.57 -3.40
CA PRO A 155 32.04 15.82 -3.69
C PRO A 155 31.83 14.34 -4.07
N ARG A 156 30.78 13.70 -3.54
CA ARG A 156 30.40 12.31 -3.87
C ARG A 156 29.58 12.18 -5.16
N THR A 157 29.11 13.26 -5.77
CA THR A 157 28.26 13.22 -6.97
C THR A 157 28.91 12.45 -8.14
N PRO A 158 30.20 12.66 -8.49
CA PRO A 158 30.83 11.92 -9.58
C PRO A 158 30.85 10.41 -9.35
N GLU A 159 31.15 9.97 -8.13
CA GLU A 159 31.16 8.55 -7.77
C GLU A 159 29.74 7.96 -7.75
N LEU A 160 28.76 8.69 -7.22
CA LEU A 160 27.36 8.28 -7.23
C LEU A 160 26.84 8.12 -8.68
N MET A 161 27.15 9.07 -9.57
CA MET A 161 26.79 8.98 -10.98
C MET A 161 27.42 7.73 -11.62
N ARG A 162 28.69 7.45 -11.34
CA ARG A 162 29.38 6.25 -11.84
C ARG A 162 28.72 4.96 -11.35
N LEU A 163 28.35 4.89 -10.07
CA LEU A 163 27.67 3.73 -9.48
C LEU A 163 26.25 3.55 -10.05
N VAL A 164 25.49 4.63 -10.22
CA VAL A 164 24.17 4.57 -10.86
C VAL A 164 24.28 4.06 -12.30
N GLN A 165 25.28 4.52 -13.07
CA GLN A 165 25.51 4.04 -14.43
C GLN A 165 25.96 2.58 -14.48
N LYS A 166 26.75 2.14 -13.51
CA LYS A 166 27.14 0.74 -13.37
C LYS A 166 25.91 -0.16 -13.15
N ASP A 167 24.97 0.27 -12.32
CA ASP A 167 23.80 -0.54 -11.94
C ASP A 167 22.65 -0.46 -12.96
N LEU A 168 22.41 0.72 -13.55
CA LEU A 168 21.27 0.96 -14.46
C LEU A 168 21.65 0.92 -15.94
N GLY A 169 22.94 0.82 -16.27
CA GLY A 169 23.46 0.90 -17.63
C GLY A 169 23.71 2.34 -18.08
N THR A 170 24.11 2.52 -19.34
CA THR A 170 24.46 3.83 -19.90
C THR A 170 23.23 4.74 -20.05
N PRO A 171 23.29 6.01 -19.60
CA PRO A 171 22.20 6.94 -19.76
C PRO A 171 22.05 7.34 -21.23
N VAL A 172 20.83 7.69 -21.61
CA VAL A 172 20.52 8.25 -22.93
C VAL A 172 20.40 9.77 -22.85
N THR A 173 20.44 10.44 -24.02
CA THR A 173 20.18 11.87 -24.08
C THR A 173 18.73 12.18 -23.67
N ILE A 174 18.51 13.36 -23.09
CA ILE A 174 17.20 13.76 -22.57
C ILE A 174 16.12 13.70 -23.67
N ASP A 175 16.43 14.15 -24.88
CA ASP A 175 15.52 14.20 -26.04
C ASP A 175 15.10 12.83 -26.58
N SER A 176 15.85 11.77 -26.23
CA SER A 176 15.52 10.40 -26.64
C SER A 176 14.43 9.75 -25.77
N ILE A 177 14.05 10.37 -24.66
CA ILE A 177 13.07 9.85 -23.70
C ILE A 177 11.65 10.02 -24.25
N LYS A 178 11.10 8.94 -24.81
CA LYS A 178 9.69 8.87 -25.23
C LYS A 178 8.84 8.14 -24.22
N TYR A 179 7.73 8.73 -23.78
CA TYR A 179 6.78 8.12 -22.85
C TYR A 179 5.67 7.38 -23.59
N TYR A 180 5.37 6.16 -23.13
CA TYR A 180 4.26 5.36 -23.64
C TYR A 180 3.05 5.58 -22.76
N SER A 181 1.97 6.13 -23.33
CA SER A 181 0.72 6.33 -22.63
C SER A 181 -0.19 5.10 -22.72
N PRO A 182 -0.91 4.75 -21.64
CA PRO A 182 -1.91 3.68 -21.68
C PRO A 182 -3.11 4.05 -22.55
N THR A 183 -3.77 3.05 -23.12
CA THR A 183 -5.07 3.21 -23.79
C THR A 183 -6.20 3.40 -22.77
N VAL A 184 -7.16 4.26 -23.13
CA VAL A 184 -8.36 4.51 -22.31
C VAL A 184 -9.32 3.32 -22.25
N ILE A 185 -9.15 2.31 -23.12
CA ILE A 185 -10.02 1.13 -23.15
C ILE A 185 -9.98 0.37 -21.81
N PHE A 186 -8.78 0.14 -21.26
CA PHE A 186 -8.66 -0.62 -20.00
C PHE A 186 -9.29 0.11 -18.82
N LEU A 187 -9.26 1.44 -18.80
CA LEU A 187 -9.98 2.24 -17.80
C LEU A 187 -11.48 1.91 -17.81
N TRP A 188 -12.11 1.91 -18.99
CA TRP A 188 -13.55 1.64 -19.11
C TRP A 188 -13.91 0.18 -18.85
N VAL A 189 -13.07 -0.76 -19.30
CA VAL A 189 -13.26 -2.18 -18.98
C VAL A 189 -13.13 -2.40 -17.46
N GLY A 190 -12.15 -1.75 -16.81
CA GLY A 190 -11.98 -1.79 -15.36
C GLY A 190 -13.21 -1.24 -14.63
N PHE A 191 -13.70 -0.08 -15.06
CA PHE A 191 -14.93 0.51 -14.54
C PHE A 191 -16.14 -0.44 -14.68
N GLY A 192 -16.34 -1.03 -15.86
CA GLY A 192 -17.43 -1.97 -16.12
C GLY A 192 -17.35 -3.21 -15.24
N LEU A 193 -16.17 -3.82 -15.15
CA LEU A 193 -15.95 -5.04 -14.34
C LEU A 193 -16.10 -4.78 -12.84
N ILE A 194 -15.65 -3.62 -12.33
CA ILE A 194 -15.89 -3.24 -10.93
C ILE A 194 -17.40 -3.16 -10.69
N THR A 195 -18.12 -2.43 -11.54
CA THR A 195 -19.56 -2.25 -11.43
C THR A 195 -20.30 -3.60 -11.42
N MET A 196 -19.96 -4.49 -12.35
CA MET A 196 -20.55 -5.83 -12.43
C MET A 196 -20.25 -6.68 -11.18
N ASN A 197 -19.00 -6.69 -10.71
CA ASN A 197 -18.64 -7.45 -9.51
C ASN A 197 -19.35 -6.90 -8.27
N LEU A 198 -19.35 -5.57 -8.05
CA LEU A 198 -20.08 -4.96 -6.94
C LEU A 198 -21.57 -5.32 -7.01
N PHE A 199 -22.19 -5.24 -8.20
CA PHE A 199 -23.61 -5.56 -8.38
C PHE A 199 -23.96 -6.99 -7.97
N VAL A 200 -23.13 -7.97 -8.33
CA VAL A 200 -23.33 -9.39 -8.03
C VAL A 200 -23.27 -9.72 -6.54
N TYR A 201 -22.53 -8.93 -5.76
CA TYR A 201 -22.45 -9.12 -4.30
C TYR A 201 -23.45 -8.26 -3.56
N ILE A 202 -23.49 -6.96 -3.84
CA ILE A 202 -24.33 -5.96 -3.20
C ILE A 202 -24.71 -4.89 -4.25
N PRO A 203 -25.90 -4.94 -4.89
CA PRO A 203 -26.34 -4.01 -5.94
C PRO A 203 -26.21 -2.52 -5.58
N LEU A 204 -26.44 -2.16 -4.31
CA LEU A 204 -26.27 -0.76 -3.87
C LEU A 204 -24.82 -0.28 -4.02
N PHE A 205 -23.83 -1.15 -3.86
CA PHE A 205 -22.42 -0.79 -3.97
C PHE A 205 -22.05 -0.40 -5.40
N SER A 206 -22.66 -1.02 -6.42
CA SER A 206 -22.41 -0.62 -7.80
C SER A 206 -22.97 0.76 -8.10
N ILE A 207 -24.15 1.10 -7.57
CA ILE A 207 -24.75 2.44 -7.74
C ILE A 207 -23.85 3.51 -7.09
N LEU A 208 -23.41 3.28 -5.85
CA LEU A 208 -22.50 4.18 -5.14
C LEU A 208 -21.19 4.38 -5.90
N TYR A 209 -20.63 3.30 -6.45
CA TYR A 209 -19.41 3.37 -7.26
C TYR A 209 -19.61 4.15 -8.55
N ILE A 210 -20.69 3.91 -9.30
CA ILE A 210 -21.01 4.63 -10.54
C ILE A 210 -21.09 6.14 -10.26
N LEU A 211 -21.87 6.54 -9.24
CA LEU A 211 -22.00 7.94 -8.86
C LEU A 211 -20.64 8.55 -8.48
N ALA A 212 -19.85 7.86 -7.66
CA ALA A 212 -18.53 8.33 -7.30
C ALA A 212 -17.60 8.42 -8.51
N PHE A 213 -17.67 7.51 -9.47
CA PHE A 213 -16.80 7.53 -10.65
C PHE A 213 -17.05 8.77 -11.52
N PHE A 214 -18.30 9.16 -11.72
CA PHE A 214 -18.64 10.32 -12.55
C PHE A 214 -18.51 11.66 -11.82
N PHE A 215 -18.86 11.73 -10.53
CA PHE A 215 -18.87 12.99 -9.77
C PHE A 215 -17.63 13.21 -8.90
N LEU A 216 -16.95 12.14 -8.49
CA LEU A 216 -15.82 12.14 -7.56
C LEU A 216 -14.69 11.22 -8.06
N TYR A 217 -14.32 11.35 -9.34
CA TYR A 217 -13.44 10.42 -10.06
C TYR A 217 -12.21 9.96 -9.25
N ASN A 218 -11.43 10.88 -8.67
CA ASN A 218 -10.24 10.56 -7.87
C ASN A 218 -10.53 9.77 -6.58
N TRP A 219 -11.73 9.91 -6.01
CA TRP A 219 -12.18 9.17 -4.82
C TRP A 219 -12.79 7.81 -5.15
N SER A 220 -13.28 7.64 -6.39
CA SER A 220 -14.00 6.44 -6.82
C SER A 220 -13.18 5.15 -6.68
N PHE A 221 -11.86 5.23 -6.91
CA PHE A 221 -10.95 4.09 -6.79
C PHE A 221 -10.83 3.59 -5.36
N THR A 222 -10.67 4.51 -4.41
CA THR A 222 -10.61 4.17 -2.99
C THR A 222 -11.97 3.68 -2.47
N LEU A 223 -13.07 4.24 -2.98
CA LEU A 223 -14.40 3.74 -2.68
C LEU A 223 -14.54 2.29 -3.18
N ALA A 224 -14.18 1.99 -4.42
CA ALA A 224 -14.22 0.63 -4.96
C ALA A 224 -13.40 -0.36 -4.11
N ALA A 225 -12.15 -0.01 -3.79
CA ALA A 225 -11.31 -0.80 -2.89
C ALA A 225 -11.96 -1.01 -1.52
N THR A 226 -12.56 0.02 -0.94
CA THR A 226 -13.25 -0.06 0.35
C THR A 226 -14.43 -1.03 0.29
N LEU A 227 -15.29 -0.90 -0.73
CA LEU A 227 -16.45 -1.76 -0.93
C LEU A 227 -16.03 -3.22 -1.20
N PHE A 228 -14.96 -3.44 -1.96
CA PHE A 228 -14.39 -4.77 -2.16
C PHE A 228 -13.83 -5.38 -0.88
N SER A 229 -13.14 -4.60 -0.03
CA SER A 229 -12.64 -5.10 1.26
C SER A 229 -13.79 -5.63 2.15
N ILE A 230 -14.93 -4.92 2.16
CA ILE A 230 -16.16 -5.31 2.86
C ILE A 230 -16.74 -6.60 2.27
N ILE A 231 -16.83 -6.70 0.95
CA ILE A 231 -17.31 -7.91 0.26
C ILE A 231 -16.41 -9.10 0.57
N ILE A 232 -15.09 -8.93 0.49
CA ILE A 232 -14.11 -9.99 0.79
C ILE A 232 -14.35 -10.52 2.20
N PHE A 233 -14.39 -9.64 3.18
CA PHE A 233 -14.46 -10.05 4.58
C PHE A 233 -15.83 -10.63 4.98
N PHE A 234 -16.94 -9.98 4.60
CA PHE A 234 -18.27 -10.36 5.08
C PHE A 234 -19.07 -11.28 4.14
N ARG A 235 -18.78 -11.28 2.83
CA ARG A 235 -19.54 -12.04 1.84
C ARG A 235 -18.77 -13.21 1.21
N ILE A 236 -17.44 -13.11 1.13
CA ILE A 236 -16.60 -14.17 0.55
C ILE A 236 -16.04 -15.07 1.65
N SER A 237 -15.15 -14.54 2.50
CA SER A 237 -14.62 -15.27 3.65
C SER A 237 -13.84 -14.35 4.58
N LYS A 238 -13.96 -14.59 5.88
CA LYS A 238 -13.06 -14.02 6.90
C LYS A 238 -12.03 -15.01 7.46
N ASN A 239 -12.14 -16.30 7.11
CA ASN A 239 -11.30 -17.36 7.68
C ASN A 239 -10.42 -18.06 6.63
N ASN A 240 -10.85 -18.11 5.37
CA ASN A 240 -10.10 -18.79 4.32
C ASN A 240 -9.09 -17.81 3.70
N LEU A 241 -7.83 -17.94 4.12
CA LEU A 241 -6.75 -17.06 3.71
C LEU A 241 -6.55 -17.02 2.19
N LEU A 242 -6.59 -18.17 1.51
CA LEU A 242 -6.41 -18.25 0.06
C LEU A 242 -7.53 -17.55 -0.71
N LYS A 243 -8.78 -17.66 -0.25
CA LYS A 243 -9.90 -16.90 -0.84
C LYS A 243 -9.70 -15.40 -0.64
N ILE A 244 -9.25 -14.96 0.53
CA ILE A 244 -9.04 -13.54 0.82
C ILE A 244 -7.95 -12.97 -0.08
N ILE A 245 -6.79 -13.64 -0.17
CA ILE A 245 -5.69 -13.21 -1.02
C ILE A 245 -6.11 -13.22 -2.50
N GLY A 246 -6.72 -14.32 -2.97
CA GLY A 246 -7.12 -14.45 -4.37
C GLY A 246 -8.12 -13.39 -4.82
N TYR A 247 -9.16 -13.11 -4.03
CA TYR A 247 -10.13 -12.06 -4.35
C TYR A 247 -9.56 -10.65 -4.13
N ALA A 248 -8.69 -10.44 -3.14
CA ALA A 248 -8.01 -9.15 -2.94
C ALA A 248 -7.07 -8.81 -4.10
N LEU A 249 -6.34 -9.80 -4.63
CA LEU A 249 -5.55 -9.64 -5.87
C LEU A 249 -6.45 -9.32 -7.06
N LEU A 250 -7.50 -10.12 -7.28
CA LEU A 250 -8.41 -9.92 -8.41
C LEU A 250 -9.06 -8.53 -8.40
N PHE A 251 -9.64 -8.14 -7.27
CA PHE A 251 -10.28 -6.83 -7.12
C PHE A 251 -9.27 -5.68 -7.07
N GLY A 252 -8.07 -5.91 -6.54
CA GLY A 252 -6.98 -4.95 -6.59
C GLY A 252 -6.56 -4.64 -8.03
N VAL A 253 -6.40 -5.67 -8.87
CA VAL A 253 -6.10 -5.49 -10.30
C VAL A 253 -7.22 -4.70 -11.00
N LEU A 254 -8.49 -4.95 -10.67
CA LEU A 254 -9.59 -4.16 -11.22
C LEU A 254 -9.53 -2.68 -10.83
N VAL A 255 -9.28 -2.37 -9.56
CA VAL A 255 -9.14 -0.99 -9.08
C VAL A 255 -7.94 -0.31 -9.76
N TYR A 256 -6.83 -1.03 -9.93
CA TYR A 256 -5.67 -0.53 -10.66
C TYR A 256 -6.02 -0.25 -12.13
N MET A 257 -6.75 -1.17 -12.75
CA MET A 257 -7.19 -1.11 -14.15
C MET A 257 -8.12 0.08 -14.42
N SER A 258 -9.09 0.35 -13.54
CA SER A 258 -10.00 1.50 -13.69
C SER A 258 -9.31 2.85 -13.49
N ALA A 259 -8.16 2.88 -12.83
CA ALA A 259 -7.33 4.07 -12.66
C ALA A 259 -6.14 4.12 -13.67
N TYR A 260 -6.05 3.20 -14.63
CA TYR A 260 -4.89 3.06 -15.50
C TYR A 260 -4.85 4.13 -16.60
N ASN A 261 -4.46 5.35 -16.21
CA ASN A 261 -4.27 6.50 -17.09
C ASN A 261 -2.89 7.15 -16.88
N SER A 262 -2.43 7.97 -17.83
CA SER A 262 -1.11 8.62 -17.75
C SER A 262 -0.94 9.47 -16.49
N LEU A 263 -2.01 10.14 -16.02
CA LEU A 263 -1.95 11.05 -14.88
C LEU A 263 -1.61 10.29 -13.58
N PHE A 264 -2.21 9.13 -13.34
CA PHE A 264 -1.94 8.34 -12.14
C PHE A 264 -0.68 7.49 -12.26
N ILE A 265 -0.36 6.97 -13.46
CA ILE A 265 0.86 6.20 -13.72
C ILE A 265 2.12 7.05 -13.49
N PHE A 266 2.09 8.33 -13.89
CA PHE A 266 3.21 9.25 -13.71
C PHE A 266 3.08 10.12 -12.44
N LYS A 267 2.15 9.80 -11.53
CA LYS A 267 1.94 10.50 -10.24
C LYS A 267 1.61 12.00 -10.39
N LEU A 268 1.05 12.39 -11.53
CA LEU A 268 0.63 13.76 -11.87
C LEU A 268 -0.77 14.08 -11.32
N ASN A 269 -1.50 13.07 -10.86
CA ASN A 269 -2.75 13.22 -10.13
C ASN A 269 -2.77 12.22 -8.96
N ASN A 270 -3.57 12.49 -7.91
CA ASN A 270 -3.63 11.67 -6.72
C ASN A 270 -4.94 10.87 -6.61
N VAL A 271 -4.80 9.61 -6.21
CA VAL A 271 -5.92 8.85 -5.66
C VAL A 271 -6.27 9.41 -4.29
N ARG A 272 -7.52 9.82 -4.09
CA ARG A 272 -7.98 10.48 -2.86
C ARG A 272 -8.61 9.50 -1.89
N GLY A 273 -8.55 9.86 -0.61
CA GLY A 273 -9.27 9.13 0.44
C GLY A 273 -8.64 7.83 0.91
N VAL A 274 -7.37 7.53 0.59
CA VAL A 274 -6.70 6.26 0.98
C VAL A 274 -6.85 5.95 2.48
N LYS A 275 -6.85 6.98 3.34
CA LYS A 275 -7.10 6.83 4.79
C LYS A 275 -8.49 6.27 5.12
N ILE A 276 -9.51 6.51 4.29
CA ILE A 276 -10.85 5.95 4.44
C ILE A 276 -10.79 4.42 4.29
N LEU A 277 -10.11 3.91 3.26
CA LEU A 277 -9.93 2.46 3.08
C LEU A 277 -9.29 1.81 4.32
N LEU A 278 -8.28 2.47 4.90
CA LEU A 278 -7.57 1.97 6.08
C LEU A 278 -8.47 1.85 7.32
N LEU A 279 -9.54 2.63 7.40
CA LEU A 279 -10.38 2.75 8.59
C LEU A 279 -11.73 2.05 8.48
N VAL A 280 -12.38 2.09 7.32
CA VAL A 280 -13.78 1.68 7.18
C VAL A 280 -13.99 0.22 7.55
N LEU A 281 -13.24 -0.72 6.96
CA LEU A 281 -13.45 -2.13 7.25
C LEU A 281 -13.10 -2.48 8.71
N PRO A 282 -11.95 -2.09 9.27
CA PRO A 282 -11.65 -2.37 10.67
C PRO A 282 -12.69 -1.81 11.65
N LEU A 283 -13.20 -0.59 11.40
CA LEU A 283 -14.27 0.00 12.21
C LEU A 283 -15.59 -0.76 12.06
N LEU A 284 -15.95 -1.21 10.86
CA LEU A 284 -17.14 -2.04 10.65
C LEU A 284 -17.05 -3.38 11.39
N VAL A 285 -15.86 -3.97 11.47
CA VAL A 285 -15.62 -5.20 12.23
C VAL A 285 -15.78 -4.96 13.72
N LEU A 286 -15.24 -3.85 14.26
CA LEU A 286 -15.43 -3.47 15.65
C LEU A 286 -16.89 -3.15 15.97
N LEU A 287 -17.59 -2.45 15.08
CA LEU A 287 -19.01 -2.15 15.24
C LEU A 287 -19.84 -3.43 15.24
N LYS A 288 -19.57 -4.37 14.32
CA LYS A 288 -20.23 -5.67 14.33
C LYS A 288 -19.96 -6.43 15.63
N ALA A 289 -18.71 -6.44 16.11
CA ALA A 289 -18.36 -7.08 17.37
C ALA A 289 -19.09 -6.45 18.56
N PHE A 290 -19.19 -5.12 18.59
CA PHE A 290 -19.94 -4.39 19.60
C PHE A 290 -21.44 -4.74 19.58
N MET A 291 -22.04 -4.84 18.39
CA MET A 291 -23.44 -5.26 18.23
C MET A 291 -23.65 -6.72 18.68
N ASP A 292 -22.75 -7.63 18.31
CA ASP A 292 -22.80 -9.04 18.69
C ASP A 292 -22.64 -9.19 20.23
N PHE A 293 -21.81 -8.34 20.86
CA PHE A 293 -21.56 -8.36 22.30
C PHE A 293 -22.69 -7.74 23.14
N THR A 294 -23.23 -6.60 22.71
CA THR A 294 -24.29 -5.88 23.45
C THR A 294 -25.69 -6.38 23.09
N GLY A 295 -25.83 -7.20 22.04
CA GLY A 295 -27.12 -7.58 21.47
C GLY A 295 -27.87 -6.41 20.81
N PHE A 296 -27.19 -5.27 20.61
CA PHE A 296 -27.76 -4.08 20.00
C PHE A 296 -28.14 -4.36 18.53
N LYS A 297 -29.42 -4.15 18.20
CA LYS A 297 -29.92 -4.24 16.83
C LYS A 297 -30.52 -2.90 16.42
N PHE A 298 -30.12 -2.39 15.27
CA PHE A 298 -30.80 -1.26 14.61
C PHE A 298 -32.19 -1.71 14.14
N SER A 299 -33.19 -1.70 15.04
CA SER A 299 -34.60 -1.81 14.68
C SER A 299 -35.25 -0.43 14.76
N LYS A 300 -35.94 -0.03 13.70
CA LYS A 300 -36.57 1.28 13.51
C LYS A 300 -37.61 1.65 14.57
N PHE A 301 -38.09 0.68 15.36
CA PHE A 301 -39.17 0.87 16.33
C PHE A 301 -38.75 0.88 17.81
N ASN A 302 -37.60 0.29 18.19
CA ASN A 302 -37.19 0.14 19.61
C ASN A 302 -35.75 0.61 19.89
N ILE A 303 -35.41 1.83 19.46
CA ILE A 303 -34.12 2.45 19.78
C ILE A 303 -33.95 2.66 21.30
N SER A 304 -34.99 3.09 22.02
CA SER A 304 -34.90 3.35 23.46
C SER A 304 -34.61 2.10 24.30
N GLU A 305 -35.21 0.95 23.98
CA GLU A 305 -34.92 -0.33 24.64
C GLU A 305 -33.52 -0.85 24.32
N SER A 306 -33.04 -0.63 23.09
CA SER A 306 -31.69 -1.02 22.69
C SER A 306 -30.63 -0.20 23.42
N PHE A 307 -30.88 1.10 23.65
CA PHE A 307 -30.01 1.95 24.47
C PHE A 307 -30.07 1.59 25.97
N LYS A 308 -31.22 1.16 26.49
CA LYS A 308 -31.30 0.62 27.87
C LYS A 308 -30.42 -0.62 28.04
N LYS A 309 -30.47 -1.57 27.10
CA LYS A 309 -29.60 -2.76 27.12
C LYS A 309 -28.12 -2.44 27.08
N VAL A 310 -27.71 -1.41 26.33
CA VAL A 310 -26.31 -0.94 26.30
C VAL A 310 -25.93 -0.25 27.62
N LYS A 311 -26.84 0.52 28.22
CA LYS A 311 -26.60 1.25 29.48
C LYS A 311 -26.56 0.34 30.71
N GLU A 312 -27.33 -0.74 30.68
CA GLU A 312 -27.36 -1.78 31.73
C GLU A 312 -26.20 -2.77 31.59
N PHE A 313 -25.49 -2.75 30.46
CA PHE A 313 -24.36 -3.64 30.21
C PHE A 313 -23.15 -3.22 31.05
N LYS A 314 -22.72 -4.09 31.96
CA LYS A 314 -21.50 -3.87 32.75
C LYS A 314 -20.28 -4.30 31.95
N PHE A 315 -19.48 -3.33 31.50
CA PHE A 315 -18.17 -3.62 30.93
C PHE A 315 -17.24 -4.15 32.03
N ASN A 316 -16.59 -5.28 31.78
CA ASN A 316 -15.50 -5.71 32.64
C ASN A 316 -14.29 -4.80 32.40
N LYS A 317 -13.46 -4.58 33.43
CA LYS A 317 -12.21 -3.81 33.31
C LYS A 317 -11.30 -4.34 32.18
N SER A 318 -11.31 -5.65 31.95
CA SER A 318 -10.58 -6.30 30.86
C SER A 318 -11.03 -5.85 29.47
N ASP A 319 -12.33 -5.60 29.29
CA ASP A 319 -12.91 -5.27 27.98
C ASP A 319 -12.57 -3.84 27.58
N VAL A 320 -12.60 -2.93 28.56
CA VAL A 320 -12.16 -1.54 28.39
C VAL A 320 -10.67 -1.48 28.04
N LEU A 321 -9.82 -2.23 28.75
CA LEU A 321 -8.39 -2.28 28.46
C LEU A 321 -8.10 -2.82 27.06
N LEU A 322 -8.83 -3.84 26.61
CA LEU A 322 -8.71 -4.39 25.26
C LEU A 322 -9.17 -3.42 24.18
N LEU A 323 -10.25 -2.68 24.40
CA LEU A 323 -10.71 -1.63 23.48
C LEU A 323 -9.66 -0.53 23.34
N ILE A 324 -9.05 -0.08 24.45
CA ILE A 324 -7.94 0.88 24.43
C ILE A 324 -6.77 0.33 23.62
N PHE A 325 -6.39 -0.95 23.83
CA PHE A 325 -5.30 -1.58 23.09
C PHE A 325 -5.57 -1.62 21.58
N VAL A 326 -6.77 -2.05 21.16
CA VAL A 326 -7.14 -2.12 19.74
C VAL A 326 -7.22 -0.71 19.13
N ALA A 327 -7.75 0.28 19.84
CA ALA A 327 -7.77 1.67 19.40
C ALA A 327 -6.34 2.21 19.21
N PHE A 328 -5.45 1.97 20.17
CA PHE A 328 -4.05 2.36 20.10
C PHE A 328 -3.32 1.69 18.91
N ALA A 329 -3.52 0.38 18.72
CA ALA A 329 -3.00 -0.34 17.56
C ALA A 329 -3.52 0.24 16.23
N GLY A 330 -4.81 0.62 16.19
CA GLY A 330 -5.41 1.30 15.05
C GLY A 330 -4.79 2.67 14.76
N ILE A 331 -4.53 3.47 15.79
CA ILE A 331 -3.84 4.77 15.65
C ILE A 331 -2.43 4.57 15.09
N ILE A 332 -1.66 3.63 15.66
CA ILE A 332 -0.32 3.31 15.17
C ILE A 332 -0.37 2.90 13.70
N TYR A 333 -1.33 2.05 13.32
CA TYR A 333 -1.51 1.60 11.93
C TYR A 333 -1.73 2.77 10.96
N VAL A 334 -2.57 3.74 11.32
CA VAL A 334 -2.86 4.92 10.49
C VAL A 334 -1.68 5.90 10.46
N VAL A 335 -0.99 6.11 11.58
CA VAL A 335 0.18 7.00 11.61
C VAL A 335 1.33 6.41 10.78
N ARG A 336 1.56 5.10 10.90
CA ARG A 336 2.62 4.37 10.19
C ARG A 336 2.36 4.21 8.69
N SER A 337 1.13 4.45 8.22
CA SER A 337 0.83 4.48 6.79
C SER A 337 1.23 5.80 6.12
N SER A 338 1.58 6.84 6.91
CA SER A 338 2.04 8.12 6.39
C SER A 338 3.56 8.13 6.14
N ASN A 339 3.99 8.99 5.20
CA ASN A 339 5.41 9.16 4.84
C ASN A 339 6.24 9.89 5.90
N TRP A 340 5.62 10.42 6.96
CA TRP A 340 6.27 11.18 8.04
C TRP A 340 6.67 10.33 9.25
N ALA A 341 6.33 9.04 9.25
CA ALA A 341 6.63 8.17 10.38
C ALA A 341 8.15 7.95 10.51
N PHE A 342 8.69 8.17 11.71
CA PHE A 342 10.09 7.87 12.01
C PHE A 342 10.36 6.37 11.81
N VAL A 343 11.35 6.07 10.97
CA VAL A 343 11.86 4.71 10.72
C VAL A 343 13.30 4.69 11.21
N THR A 344 13.67 3.67 11.96
CA THR A 344 15.05 3.52 12.45
C THR A 344 16.00 3.12 11.31
N ASN A 345 17.29 3.39 11.44
CA ASN A 345 18.27 2.95 10.44
C ASN A 345 18.36 1.42 10.33
N PHE A 346 18.16 0.71 11.45
CA PHE A 346 18.06 -0.75 11.45
C PHE A 346 16.87 -1.24 10.62
N GLU A 347 15.68 -0.67 10.84
CA GLU A 347 14.48 -1.03 10.07
C GLU A 347 14.66 -0.73 8.57
N ARG A 348 15.33 0.38 8.22
CA ARG A 348 15.68 0.67 6.82
C ARG A 348 16.58 -0.40 6.21
N ARG A 349 17.68 -0.76 6.87
CA ARG A 349 18.60 -1.80 6.38
C ARG A 349 17.91 -3.15 6.22
N ALA A 350 17.06 -3.54 7.17
CA ALA A 350 16.28 -4.77 7.07
C ALA A 350 15.31 -4.73 5.87
N ARG A 351 14.64 -3.60 5.62
CA ARG A 351 13.78 -3.41 4.45
C ARG A 351 14.57 -3.49 3.15
N ASP A 352 15.75 -2.86 3.07
CA ASP A 352 16.58 -2.86 1.89
C ASP A 352 17.16 -4.27 1.61
N ALA A 353 17.51 -5.02 2.66
CA ALA A 353 17.93 -6.42 2.54
C ALA A 353 16.80 -7.32 2.01
N LEU A 354 15.58 -7.17 2.55
CA LEU A 354 14.40 -7.89 2.05
C LEU A 354 14.07 -7.52 0.60
N GLU A 355 14.20 -6.25 0.23
CA GLU A 355 13.97 -5.79 -1.15
C GLU A 355 14.98 -6.42 -2.11
N ARG A 356 16.27 -6.47 -1.75
CA ARG A 356 17.30 -7.14 -2.56
C ARG A 356 17.05 -8.64 -2.70
N ALA A 357 16.61 -9.30 -1.64
CA ALA A 357 16.35 -10.74 -1.66
C ALA A 357 15.07 -11.11 -2.44
N LEU A 358 14.03 -10.28 -2.34
CA LEU A 358 12.68 -10.61 -2.82
C LEU A 358 12.24 -9.79 -4.04
N ILE A 359 13.09 -8.89 -4.55
CA ILE A 359 12.84 -7.90 -5.62
C ILE A 359 11.81 -6.83 -5.22
N ALA A 360 10.70 -7.25 -4.62
CA ALA A 360 9.66 -6.38 -4.11
C ALA A 360 9.39 -6.69 -2.65
N ARG A 361 9.71 -5.73 -1.78
CA ARG A 361 9.57 -5.89 -0.33
C ARG A 361 8.13 -6.21 0.10
N PRO A 362 7.91 -7.21 0.97
CA PRO A 362 6.59 -7.46 1.55
C PRO A 362 6.18 -6.31 2.47
N ARG A 363 4.88 -6.01 2.53
CA ARG A 363 4.37 -5.00 3.45
C ARG A 363 4.38 -5.57 4.87
N THR A 364 5.24 -5.02 5.73
CA THR A 364 5.38 -5.47 7.14
C THR A 364 4.06 -5.44 7.91
N LYS A 365 3.14 -4.53 7.55
CA LYS A 365 1.78 -4.48 8.11
C LYS A 365 0.94 -5.73 7.86
N GLU A 366 1.20 -6.47 6.79
CA GLU A 366 0.47 -7.71 6.45
C GLU A 366 0.92 -8.88 7.32
N LEU A 367 2.20 -8.90 7.72
CA LEU A 367 2.77 -9.96 8.55
C LEU A 367 2.03 -10.08 9.89
N ILE A 368 1.64 -8.94 10.47
CA ILE A 368 0.80 -8.91 11.68
C ILE A 368 -0.54 -9.58 11.38
N SER A 369 -1.22 -9.23 10.29
CA SER A 369 -2.50 -9.86 9.96
C SER A 369 -2.38 -11.38 9.76
N TYR A 370 -1.33 -11.84 9.08
CA TYR A 370 -1.10 -13.27 8.86
C TYR A 370 -0.95 -14.05 10.17
N LEU A 371 -0.28 -13.49 11.18
CA LEU A 371 -0.18 -14.09 12.52
C LEU A 371 -1.57 -14.42 13.11
N PHE A 372 -2.54 -13.51 12.94
CA PHE A 372 -3.92 -13.74 13.40
C PHE A 372 -4.70 -14.75 12.55
N TYR A 373 -4.26 -15.08 11.33
CA TYR A 373 -4.83 -16.21 10.58
C TYR A 373 -4.29 -17.56 11.04
N TYR A 374 -3.06 -17.60 11.54
CA TYR A 374 -2.38 -18.84 11.96
C TYR A 374 -2.60 -19.21 13.43
N THR A 375 -3.08 -18.27 14.24
CA THR A 375 -3.29 -18.46 15.67
C THR A 375 -4.77 -18.64 16.01
N THR A 376 -5.04 -19.41 17.05
CA THR A 376 -6.39 -19.63 17.56
C THR A 376 -6.88 -18.40 18.33
N PRO A 377 -8.11 -17.90 18.09
CA PRO A 377 -8.67 -16.81 18.85
C PRO A 377 -8.81 -17.13 20.34
N LEU A 378 -8.48 -16.16 21.19
CA LEU A 378 -8.77 -16.25 22.62
C LEU A 378 -10.29 -16.34 22.86
N SER A 379 -10.68 -17.20 23.81
CA SER A 379 -12.09 -17.37 24.19
C SER A 379 -12.72 -16.04 24.60
N GLY A 380 -13.93 -15.76 24.08
CA GLY A 380 -14.64 -14.50 24.30
C GLY A 380 -14.04 -13.26 23.61
N ARG A 381 -12.87 -13.35 22.96
CA ARG A 381 -12.13 -12.20 22.39
C ARG A 381 -11.91 -12.31 20.87
N ARG A 382 -12.75 -13.08 20.18
CA ARG A 382 -12.67 -13.33 18.73
C ARG A 382 -12.64 -12.05 17.88
N PHE A 383 -13.25 -10.97 18.36
CA PHE A 383 -13.28 -9.69 17.65
C PHE A 383 -11.89 -9.10 17.40
N ILE A 384 -10.93 -9.36 18.29
CA ILE A 384 -9.53 -8.91 18.12
C ILE A 384 -8.91 -9.61 16.90
N TRP A 385 -9.12 -10.92 16.79
CA TRP A 385 -8.69 -11.69 15.63
C TRP A 385 -9.36 -11.19 14.35
N ASP A 386 -10.69 -11.00 14.38
CA ASP A 386 -11.42 -10.50 13.23
C ASP A 386 -10.94 -9.10 12.82
N PHE A 387 -10.59 -8.20 13.77
CA PHE A 387 -10.03 -6.89 13.50
C PHE A 387 -8.68 -6.97 12.76
N PHE A 388 -7.72 -7.74 13.29
CA PHE A 388 -6.40 -7.86 12.64
C PHE A 388 -6.47 -8.63 11.31
N LYS A 389 -7.38 -9.60 11.19
CA LYS A 389 -7.68 -10.31 9.93
C LYS A 389 -8.22 -9.37 8.86
N ALA A 390 -9.03 -8.39 9.25
CA ALA A 390 -9.60 -7.40 8.34
C ALA A 390 -8.56 -6.44 7.74
N LEU A 391 -7.43 -6.23 8.41
CA LEU A 391 -6.34 -5.41 7.88
C LEU A 391 -5.67 -6.03 6.65
N LEU A 392 -5.74 -7.35 6.45
CA LEU A 392 -5.12 -8.03 5.31
C LEU A 392 -5.72 -7.60 3.96
N PRO A 393 -7.02 -7.80 3.66
CA PRO A 393 -7.59 -7.36 2.39
C PRO A 393 -7.46 -5.84 2.17
N VAL A 394 -7.52 -5.04 3.26
CA VAL A 394 -7.30 -3.59 3.21
C VAL A 394 -5.88 -3.26 2.74
N SER A 395 -4.87 -3.91 3.31
CA SER A 395 -3.46 -3.71 2.93
C SER A 395 -3.17 -4.13 1.49
N ILE A 396 -3.71 -5.27 1.06
CA ILE A 396 -3.54 -5.74 -0.31
C ILE A 396 -4.21 -4.74 -1.26
N LEU A 397 -5.45 -4.32 -1.03
CA LEU A 397 -6.14 -3.37 -1.91
C LEU A 397 -5.47 -1.99 -1.93
N ASP A 398 -4.96 -1.51 -0.79
CA ASP A 398 -4.13 -0.30 -0.69
C ASP A 398 -2.87 -0.38 -1.57
N THR A 399 -2.27 -1.56 -1.72
CA THR A 399 -1.15 -1.79 -2.65
C THR A 399 -1.51 -1.40 -4.08
N PHE A 400 -2.72 -1.74 -4.52
CA PHE A 400 -3.17 -1.48 -5.89
C PHE A 400 -3.70 -0.05 -6.11
N LEU A 401 -3.85 0.77 -5.07
CA LEU A 401 -4.14 2.20 -5.23
C LEU A 401 -2.89 3.02 -5.55
N HIS A 402 -1.69 2.43 -5.41
CA HIS A 402 -0.43 3.05 -5.78
C HIS A 402 -0.16 2.83 -7.28
N ILE A 403 -0.98 3.43 -8.15
CA ILE A 403 -0.99 3.22 -9.62
C ILE A 403 0.36 3.55 -10.30
N HIS A 404 1.15 4.43 -9.70
CA HIS A 404 2.50 4.72 -10.18
C HIS A 404 3.46 3.54 -10.02
N THR A 405 3.22 2.60 -9.10
CA THR A 405 3.99 1.37 -8.99
C THR A 405 3.56 0.41 -10.10
N PRO A 406 4.49 -0.15 -10.91
CA PRO A 406 4.18 -1.21 -11.86
C PRO A 406 3.32 -2.34 -11.29
N LEU A 407 2.35 -2.80 -12.09
CA LEU A 407 1.36 -3.78 -11.64
C LEU A 407 1.99 -5.11 -11.21
N ASN A 408 3.02 -5.56 -11.95
CA ASN A 408 3.76 -6.78 -11.65
C ASN A 408 4.48 -6.70 -10.30
N LEU A 409 5.04 -5.54 -9.94
CA LEU A 409 5.64 -5.35 -8.61
C LEU A 409 4.58 -5.38 -7.52
N SER A 410 3.41 -4.77 -7.74
CA SER A 410 2.29 -4.82 -6.79
C SER A 410 1.78 -6.25 -6.53
N VAL A 411 1.67 -7.07 -7.58
CA VAL A 411 1.33 -8.50 -7.46
C VAL A 411 2.44 -9.25 -6.72
N LEU A 412 3.71 -9.04 -7.10
CA LEU A 412 4.85 -9.70 -6.47
C LEU A 412 4.96 -9.37 -4.98
N ARG A 413 4.71 -8.11 -4.56
CA ARG A 413 4.68 -7.72 -3.14
C ARG A 413 3.66 -8.53 -2.34
N THR A 414 2.49 -8.78 -2.92
CA THR A 414 1.42 -9.56 -2.27
C THR A 414 1.81 -11.04 -2.16
N ILE A 415 2.39 -11.61 -3.23
CA ILE A 415 2.88 -12.99 -3.23
C ILE A 415 4.01 -13.15 -2.20
N ASN A 416 4.99 -12.25 -2.21
CA ASN A 416 6.10 -12.24 -1.26
C ASN A 416 5.60 -12.08 0.18
N GLY A 417 4.60 -11.22 0.42
CA GLY A 417 3.96 -11.07 1.73
C GLY A 417 3.41 -12.39 2.25
N PHE A 418 2.72 -13.14 1.40
CA PHE A 418 2.21 -14.47 1.73
C PHE A 418 3.32 -15.52 1.90
N LEU A 419 4.32 -15.56 1.03
CA LEU A 419 5.42 -16.53 1.14
C LEU A 419 6.23 -16.32 2.43
N VAL A 420 6.53 -15.07 2.77
CA VAL A 420 7.19 -14.72 4.03
C VAL A 420 6.30 -15.06 5.23
N SER A 421 4.98 -14.94 5.11
CA SER A 421 4.08 -15.35 6.19
C SER A 421 4.03 -16.86 6.38
N LEU A 422 4.21 -17.67 5.33
CA LEU A 422 4.35 -19.12 5.47
C LEU A 422 5.65 -19.49 6.22
N LEU A 423 6.75 -18.77 5.99
CA LEU A 423 7.96 -18.94 6.79
C LEU A 423 7.71 -18.59 8.26
N LEU A 424 6.97 -17.51 8.53
CA LEU A 424 6.57 -17.17 9.91
C LEU A 424 5.72 -18.28 10.55
N LEU A 425 4.79 -18.89 9.80
CA LEU A 425 4.01 -20.04 10.28
C LEU A 425 4.91 -21.21 10.68
N LEU A 426 5.92 -21.55 9.87
CA LEU A 426 6.89 -22.60 10.19
C LEU A 426 7.62 -22.31 11.51
N VAL A 427 8.05 -21.05 11.71
CA VAL A 427 8.70 -20.62 12.96
C VAL A 427 7.77 -20.78 14.15
N ILE A 428 6.49 -20.40 14.02
CA ILE A 428 5.49 -20.57 15.10
C ILE A 428 5.34 -22.04 15.47
N ILE A 429 5.20 -22.92 14.49
CA ILE A 429 5.07 -24.38 14.71
C ILE A 429 6.32 -24.94 15.39
N LEU A 430 7.51 -24.52 14.97
CA LEU A 430 8.77 -24.95 15.59
C LEU A 430 8.85 -24.53 17.06
N ILE A 431 8.52 -23.27 17.37
CA ILE A 431 8.50 -22.76 18.75
C ILE A 431 7.48 -23.53 19.59
N GLU A 432 6.28 -23.77 19.06
CA GLU A 432 5.24 -24.53 19.77
C GLU A 432 5.72 -25.97 20.07
N ASN A 433 6.35 -26.62 19.11
CA ASN A 433 6.92 -27.96 19.30
C ASN A 433 8.04 -27.98 20.34
N MET A 434 8.95 -26.98 20.32
CA MET A 434 10.00 -26.85 21.33
C MET A 434 9.42 -26.61 22.72
N TYR A 435 8.41 -25.75 22.84
CA TYR A 435 7.74 -25.45 24.10
C TYR A 435 7.03 -26.69 24.67
N ARG A 436 6.32 -27.45 23.82
CA ARG A 436 5.68 -28.73 24.22
C ARG A 436 6.71 -29.74 24.71
N LYS A 437 7.85 -29.87 24.01
CA LYS A 437 8.95 -30.74 24.44
C LYS A 437 9.52 -30.30 25.80
N PHE A 438 9.73 -29.00 26.00
CA PHE A 438 10.26 -28.45 27.26
C PHE A 438 9.33 -28.68 28.46
N ILE A 439 8.01 -28.50 28.28
CA ILE A 439 7.02 -28.78 29.33
C ILE A 439 6.96 -30.28 29.65
N HIS A 440 6.98 -31.14 28.63
CA HIS A 440 6.93 -32.59 28.86
C HIS A 440 8.22 -33.15 29.44
N SER A 441 9.40 -32.60 29.11
CA SER A 441 10.66 -32.96 29.76
C SER A 441 10.75 -32.55 31.24
N GLY A 442 9.96 -31.55 31.67
CA GLY A 442 9.87 -31.14 33.08
C GLY A 442 8.92 -31.99 33.93
N GLN A 443 8.12 -32.87 33.32
CA GLN A 443 7.17 -33.76 34.01
C GLN A 443 7.66 -35.21 34.16
N GLU A 444 8.72 -35.60 33.46
CA GLU A 444 9.30 -36.96 33.58
C GLU A 444 9.99 -37.24 34.93
N PRO A 445 10.69 -36.30 35.61
CA PRO A 445 11.33 -36.61 36.89
C PRO A 445 10.32 -36.85 38.03
N TYR A 446 9.17 -36.18 37.98
CA TYR A 446 8.17 -36.22 39.06
C TYR A 446 7.36 -37.53 39.04
N LYS A 447 7.06 -38.08 37.85
CA LYS A 447 6.36 -39.37 37.72
C LYS A 447 7.23 -40.58 38.09
N GLN A 448 8.55 -40.48 37.94
CA GLN A 448 9.46 -41.53 38.41
C GLN A 448 9.56 -41.54 39.94
N GLU A 449 9.64 -40.37 40.60
CA GLU A 449 9.64 -40.31 42.08
C GLU A 449 8.29 -40.73 42.70
N GLU A 450 7.16 -40.42 42.08
CA GLU A 450 5.83 -40.87 42.55
C GLU A 450 5.66 -42.39 42.41
N ASN A 451 6.06 -42.98 41.27
CA ASN A 451 6.02 -44.44 41.09
C ASN A 451 6.98 -45.19 42.05
N ILE A 452 8.17 -44.65 42.32
CA ILE A 452 9.12 -45.24 43.28
C ILE A 452 8.59 -45.13 44.73
N ARG A 453 7.87 -44.06 45.07
CA ARG A 453 7.23 -43.90 46.39
C ARG A 453 6.02 -44.82 46.56
N GLU A 454 5.20 -45.02 45.53
CA GLU A 454 4.08 -45.97 45.56
C GLU A 454 4.56 -47.43 45.62
N GLU A 455 5.61 -47.80 44.88
CA GLU A 455 6.23 -49.15 44.97
C GLU A 455 6.85 -49.43 46.34
N ASN A 456 7.50 -48.44 46.97
CA ASN A 456 8.06 -48.63 48.30
C ASN A 456 6.99 -48.69 49.41
N SER A 457 5.88 -47.95 49.28
CA SER A 457 4.76 -48.02 50.25
C SER A 457 3.99 -49.34 50.19
N THR A 458 3.87 -49.95 49.01
CA THR A 458 3.20 -51.24 48.81
C THR A 458 4.08 -52.43 49.21
N ALA A 459 5.40 -52.26 49.25
CA ALA A 459 6.32 -53.27 49.76
C ALA A 459 6.37 -53.30 51.31
N GLU A 460 6.16 -52.17 52.00
CA GLU A 460 6.13 -52.10 53.47
C GLU A 460 4.81 -52.64 54.07
N GLU A 461 3.66 -52.49 53.40
CA GLU A 461 2.38 -53.05 53.85
C GLU A 461 2.25 -54.58 53.68
N GLY A 462 3.24 -55.25 53.08
CA GLY A 462 3.23 -56.70 52.81
C GLY A 462 3.98 -57.57 53.83
N ILE A 463 4.51 -57.00 54.92
CA ILE A 463 5.40 -57.71 55.87
C ILE A 463 4.89 -57.74 57.33
N GLU A 464 3.73 -57.19 57.67
CA GLU A 464 3.12 -57.35 59.02
C GLU A 464 1.98 -58.38 59.10
#